data_AF-A0A2S6QZ24-F1
#
_entry.id   AF-A0A2S6QZ24-F1
#
_cell.length_a   1.000
_cell.length_b   1.000
_cell.length_c   1.000
_cell.angle_alpha   90.00
_cell.angle_beta   90.00
_cell.angle_gamma   90.00
#
_symmetry.space_group_name_H-M   'P 1'
#
loop_
_entity.id
_entity.type
_entity.pdbx_description
1 polymer ?
#
loop_
_entity_poly.entity_id
_entity_poly.type
_entity_poly.pdbx_seq_one_letter_code
_entity_poly.pdbx_strand_id
1 'polypeptide(L)'
;MLSFFLILAISFVVSAIACFIHYEILHGLHKQLLKISKRSHHYKLSTILVGISIAHLLEIIVYAIALYGSSHFGLGGLEGAVGSIANFEDYLYFSVVSYSTLGIGEIYPVGHLRLLTGVEAVVGLMLIAWSATFFYAHMEKRWNGKQSS
;
A
#
# COMPACT_ATOMS: atom_id res chain seq x y z
N MET A 1 25.34 11.15 8.40
CA MET A 1 25.70 9.95 7.61
C MET A 1 24.95 8.70 8.10
N LEU A 2 25.06 8.30 9.38
CA LEU A 2 24.36 7.11 9.90
C LEU A 2 22.83 7.16 9.71
N SER A 3 22.18 8.27 10.08
CA SER A 3 20.72 8.46 9.94
C SER A 3 20.21 8.32 8.50
N PHE A 4 21.04 8.69 7.51
CA PHE A 4 20.72 8.55 6.10
C PHE A 4 20.72 7.08 5.66
N PHE A 5 21.74 6.31 6.02
CA PHE A 5 21.78 4.87 5.74
C PHE A 5 20.70 4.10 6.49
N LEU A 6 20.40 4.54 7.72
CA LEU A 6 19.33 3.95 8.52
C LEU A 6 17.97 4.13 7.85
N ILE A 7 17.61 5.35 7.40
CA ILE A 7 16.33 5.55 6.71
C ILE A 7 16.26 4.78 5.39
N LEU A 8 17.37 4.64 4.66
CA LEU A 8 17.43 3.83 3.44
C LEU A 8 17.15 2.35 3.73
N ALA A 9 17.76 1.82 4.80
CA ALA A 9 17.52 0.45 5.23
C ALA A 9 16.06 0.24 5.67
N ILE A 10 15.49 1.19 6.42
CA ILE A 10 14.07 1.17 6.81
C ILE A 10 13.19 1.18 5.56
N SER A 11 13.40 2.10 4.62
CA SER A 11 12.63 2.16 3.38
C SER A 11 12.68 0.83 2.62
N PHE A 12 13.87 0.25 2.45
CA PHE A 12 14.01 -1.03 1.77
C PHE A 12 13.25 -2.17 2.47
N VAL A 13 13.40 -2.29 3.79
CA VAL A 13 12.74 -3.33 4.59
C VAL A 13 11.23 -3.17 4.55
N VAL A 14 10.72 -1.94 4.73
CA VAL A 14 9.28 -1.64 4.73
C VAL A 14 8.68 -1.90 3.35
N SER A 15 9.35 -1.49 2.27
CA SER A 15 8.91 -1.81 0.90
C SER A 15 8.92 -3.32 0.62
N ALA A 16 9.93 -4.06 1.10
CA ALA A 16 9.97 -5.51 0.96
C ALA A 16 8.81 -6.19 1.71
N ILE A 17 8.50 -5.73 2.93
CA ILE A 17 7.34 -6.21 3.70
C ILE A 17 6.03 -5.90 2.97
N ALA A 18 5.85 -4.68 2.48
CA ALA A 18 4.66 -4.28 1.73
C ALA A 18 4.47 -5.16 0.47
N CYS A 19 5.52 -5.33 -0.34
CA CYS A 19 5.49 -6.21 -1.51
C CYS A 19 5.18 -7.67 -1.15
N PHE A 20 5.73 -8.17 -0.03
CA PHE A 20 5.47 -9.53 0.44
C PHE A 20 4.01 -9.71 0.89
N ILE A 21 3.47 -8.78 1.68
CA ILE A 21 2.06 -8.76 2.08
C ILE A 21 1.16 -8.75 0.84
N HIS A 22 1.44 -7.86 -0.10
CA HIS A 22 0.69 -7.72 -1.33
C HIS A 22 0.65 -9.04 -2.11
N TYR A 23 1.83 -9.64 -2.30
CA TYR A 23 1.98 -10.92 -2.97
C TYR A 23 1.18 -12.04 -2.29
N GLU A 24 1.30 -12.19 -0.97
CA GLU A 24 0.59 -13.24 -0.23
C GLU A 24 -0.93 -13.08 -0.33
N ILE A 25 -1.43 -11.85 -0.31
CA ILE A 25 -2.86 -11.58 -0.48
C ILE A 25 -3.32 -11.88 -1.91
N LEU A 26 -2.58 -11.46 -2.94
CA LEU A 26 -2.91 -11.79 -4.33
C LEU A 26 -2.86 -13.30 -4.59
N HIS A 27 -1.87 -13.99 -4.02
CA HIS A 27 -1.75 -15.45 -4.08
C HIS A 27 -2.92 -16.15 -3.37
N GLY A 28 -3.26 -15.66 -2.17
CA GLY A 28 -4.42 -16.11 -1.41
C GLY A 28 -5.73 -15.91 -2.19
N LEU A 29 -5.90 -14.75 -2.81
CA LEU A 29 -7.03 -14.45 -3.68
C LEU A 29 -7.08 -15.39 -4.87
N HIS A 30 -5.97 -15.63 -5.56
CA HIS A 30 -5.91 -16.58 -6.66
C HIS A 30 -6.37 -17.98 -6.22
N LYS A 31 -5.85 -18.50 -5.10
CA LYS A 31 -6.30 -19.78 -4.51
C LYS A 31 -7.78 -19.76 -4.15
N GLN A 32 -8.27 -18.68 -3.56
CA GLN A 32 -9.67 -18.54 -3.18
C GLN A 32 -10.58 -18.56 -4.41
N LEU A 33 -10.21 -17.84 -5.48
CA LEU A 33 -10.95 -17.79 -6.74
C LEU A 33 -11.11 -19.17 -7.39
N LEU A 34 -10.11 -20.04 -7.28
CA LEU A 34 -10.21 -21.44 -7.72
C LEU A 34 -11.27 -22.21 -6.91
N LYS A 35 -11.30 -22.03 -5.58
CA LYS A 35 -12.30 -22.65 -4.70
C LYS A 35 -13.72 -22.17 -4.99
N ILE A 36 -13.88 -20.89 -5.32
CA ILE A 36 -15.19 -20.29 -5.65
C ILE A 36 -15.46 -20.25 -7.16
N SER A 37 -14.79 -21.09 -7.95
CA SER A 37 -14.90 -21.12 -9.42
C SER A 37 -16.35 -21.20 -9.92
N LYS A 38 -17.19 -22.01 -9.25
CA LYS A 38 -18.63 -22.22 -9.52
C LYS A 38 -19.54 -21.06 -9.08
N ARG A 39 -19.05 -20.10 -8.28
CA ARG A 39 -19.84 -18.93 -7.87
C ARG A 39 -20.01 -17.95 -9.03
N SER A 40 -21.02 -17.08 -8.92
CA SER A 40 -21.29 -16.05 -9.91
C SER A 40 -20.06 -15.15 -10.15
N HIS A 41 -19.95 -14.62 -11.35
CA HIS A 41 -18.85 -13.74 -11.71
C HIS A 41 -18.79 -12.48 -10.83
N HIS A 42 -19.94 -11.89 -10.51
CA HIS A 42 -20.03 -10.75 -9.61
C HIS A 42 -19.42 -11.04 -8.24
N TYR A 43 -19.73 -12.21 -7.65
CA TYR A 43 -19.17 -12.60 -6.35
C TYR A 43 -17.63 -12.75 -6.40
N LYS A 44 -17.10 -13.27 -7.51
CA LYS A 44 -15.64 -13.36 -7.72
C LYS A 44 -15.00 -11.98 -7.81
N LEU A 45 -15.56 -11.06 -8.59
CA LEU A 45 -15.04 -9.68 -8.69
C LEU A 45 -15.11 -8.94 -7.37
N SER A 46 -16.22 -9.05 -6.62
CA SER A 46 -16.33 -8.46 -5.29
C SER A 46 -15.28 -9.01 -4.32
N THR A 47 -15.00 -10.33 -4.38
CA THR A 47 -13.95 -10.95 -3.57
C THR A 47 -12.58 -10.36 -3.89
N ILE A 48 -12.28 -10.14 -5.17
CA ILE A 48 -11.01 -9.52 -5.61
C ILE A 48 -10.93 -8.08 -5.10
N LEU A 49 -11.96 -7.27 -5.31
CA LEU A 49 -11.99 -5.86 -4.89
C LEU A 49 -11.77 -5.73 -3.39
N VAL A 50 -12.52 -6.49 -2.58
CA VAL A 50 -12.37 -6.46 -1.12
C VAL A 50 -10.97 -6.91 -0.70
N GLY A 51 -10.44 -7.99 -1.29
CA GLY A 51 -9.11 -8.48 -0.95
C GLY A 51 -7.99 -7.49 -1.30
N ILE A 52 -8.09 -6.84 -2.47
CA ILE A 52 -7.15 -5.79 -2.89
C ILE A 52 -7.24 -4.57 -1.96
N SER A 53 -8.45 -4.14 -1.59
CA SER A 53 -8.64 -3.04 -0.63
C SER A 53 -8.02 -3.35 0.72
N ILE A 54 -8.14 -4.60 1.20
CA ILE A 54 -7.49 -5.05 2.44
C ILE A 54 -5.97 -5.03 2.29
N ALA A 55 -5.42 -5.49 1.17
CA ALA A 55 -3.97 -5.44 0.91
C ALA A 55 -3.44 -4.01 1.03
N HIS A 56 -4.06 -3.07 0.32
CA HIS A 56 -3.65 -1.67 0.34
C HIS A 56 -3.80 -1.04 1.73
N LEU A 57 -4.87 -1.36 2.47
CA LEU A 57 -5.00 -0.87 3.84
C LEU A 57 -3.88 -1.37 4.75
N LEU A 58 -3.49 -2.64 4.64
CA LEU A 58 -2.40 -3.21 5.43
C LEU A 58 -1.04 -2.61 5.05
N GLU A 59 -0.80 -2.40 3.76
CA GLU A 59 0.42 -1.75 3.24
C GLU A 59 0.55 -0.32 3.75
N ILE A 60 -0.53 0.46 3.73
CA ILE A 60 -0.61 1.81 4.30
C ILE A 60 -0.31 1.77 5.81
N ILE A 61 -0.91 0.85 6.56
CA ILE A 61 -0.64 0.72 8.01
C ILE A 61 0.84 0.41 8.25
N VAL A 62 1.46 -0.45 7.44
CA VAL A 62 2.89 -0.77 7.54
C VAL A 62 3.77 0.47 7.33
N TYR A 63 3.48 1.29 6.33
CA TYR A 63 4.19 2.56 6.11
C TYR A 63 3.92 3.58 7.22
N ALA A 64 2.69 3.72 7.69
CA ALA A 64 2.33 4.59 8.81
C ALA A 64 3.11 4.23 10.08
N ILE A 65 3.21 2.94 10.41
CA ILE A 65 4.02 2.44 11.53
C ILE A 65 5.50 2.77 11.32
N ALA A 66 6.03 2.60 10.11
CA ALA A 66 7.42 2.90 9.81
C ALA A 66 7.73 4.40 9.93
N LEU A 67 6.86 5.27 9.45
CA LEU A 67 7.00 6.73 9.56
C LEU A 67 6.90 7.18 11.01
N TYR A 68 5.90 6.71 11.75
CA TYR A 68 5.71 6.99 13.17
C TYR A 68 6.90 6.48 14.00
N GLY A 69 7.35 5.26 13.78
CA GLY A 69 8.52 4.71 14.48
C GLY A 69 9.80 5.49 14.16
N SER A 70 10.02 5.83 12.88
CA SER A 70 11.20 6.59 12.44
C SER A 70 11.27 7.98 13.06
N SER A 71 10.13 8.64 13.30
CA SER A 71 10.12 9.94 13.96
C SER A 71 10.58 9.87 15.42
N HIS A 72 10.24 8.79 16.14
CA HIS A 72 10.71 8.55 17.50
C HIS A 72 12.21 8.28 17.58
N PHE A 73 12.83 7.82 16.49
CA PHE A 73 14.29 7.70 16.37
C PHE A 73 14.99 9.01 15.96
N GLY A 74 14.25 10.13 15.89
CA GLY A 74 14.82 11.42 15.50
C GLY A 74 15.18 11.51 14.01
N LEU A 75 14.58 10.67 13.16
CA LEU A 75 14.80 10.71 11.71
C LEU A 75 13.96 11.78 10.99
N GLY A 76 13.16 12.55 11.73
CA GLY A 76 12.29 13.59 11.20
C GLY A 76 10.91 13.51 11.84
N GLY A 77 9.91 14.07 11.17
CA GLY A 77 8.54 14.10 11.67
C GLY A 77 7.58 14.60 10.61
N LEU A 78 6.34 14.87 11.04
CA LEU A 78 5.33 15.53 10.22
C LEU A 78 5.13 16.95 10.75
N GLU A 79 4.99 17.89 9.82
CA GLU A 79 4.63 19.29 10.06
C GLU A 79 3.42 19.67 9.18
N GLY A 80 2.84 20.84 9.44
CA GLY A 80 1.66 21.34 8.74
C GLY A 80 0.40 21.27 9.61
N ALA A 81 -0.70 20.75 9.06
CA ALA A 81 -2.00 20.62 9.72
C ALA A 81 -2.03 19.48 10.77
N VAL A 82 -1.05 19.45 11.66
CA VAL A 82 -0.94 18.53 12.81
C VAL A 82 -1.02 19.31 14.11
N GLY A 83 -1.34 18.62 15.22
CA GLY A 83 -1.24 19.21 16.56
C GLY A 83 0.21 19.55 16.93
N SER A 84 0.43 20.07 18.15
CA SER A 84 1.78 20.39 18.64
C SER A 84 2.77 19.21 18.56
N ILE A 85 2.25 17.98 18.62
CA ILE A 85 2.96 16.74 18.38
C ILE A 85 2.08 15.89 17.47
N ALA A 86 2.61 15.47 16.31
CA ALA A 86 1.90 14.58 15.40
C ALA A 86 1.64 13.22 16.07
N ASN A 87 0.37 12.80 16.08
CA ASN A 87 -0.06 11.53 16.65
C ASN A 87 -0.12 10.44 15.56
N PHE A 88 -0.38 9.18 15.92
CA PHE A 88 -0.41 8.08 14.95
C PHE A 88 -1.47 8.25 13.83
N GLU A 89 -2.61 8.89 14.12
CA GLU A 89 -3.64 9.17 13.12
C GLU A 89 -3.11 10.11 12.02
N ASP A 90 -2.31 11.11 12.39
CA ASP A 90 -1.65 12.02 11.44
C ASP A 90 -0.72 11.25 10.49
N TYR A 91 0.03 10.27 11.01
CA TYR A 91 0.91 9.42 10.19
C TYR A 91 0.14 8.44 9.32
N LEU A 92 -0.97 7.90 9.81
CA LEU A 92 -1.84 7.03 9.04
C LEU A 92 -2.49 7.80 7.88
N TYR A 93 -3.04 8.98 8.16
CA TYR A 93 -3.60 9.88 7.15
C TYR A 93 -2.54 10.27 6.11
N PHE A 94 -1.37 10.71 6.57
CA PHE A 94 -0.28 11.09 5.69
C PHE A 94 0.21 9.92 4.81
N SER A 95 0.24 8.70 5.35
CA SER A 95 0.55 7.48 4.60
C SER A 95 -0.51 7.21 3.53
N VAL A 96 -1.81 7.34 3.82
CA VAL A 96 -2.88 7.22 2.80
C VAL A 96 -2.64 8.19 1.65
N VAL A 97 -2.38 9.46 1.95
CA VAL A 97 -2.16 10.52 0.95
C VAL A 97 -0.90 10.27 0.12
N SER A 98 0.17 9.78 0.75
CA SER A 98 1.46 9.52 0.08
C SER A 98 1.41 8.24 -0.76
N TYR A 99 0.92 7.14 -0.19
CA TYR A 99 0.77 5.84 -0.83
C TYR A 99 -0.10 5.89 -2.10
N SER A 100 -1.21 6.64 -2.04
CA SER A 100 -2.11 6.85 -3.18
C SER A 100 -1.60 7.89 -4.18
N THR A 101 -0.44 8.50 -3.93
CA THR A 101 0.14 9.61 -4.71
C THR A 101 -0.73 10.87 -4.79
N LEU A 102 -1.69 11.02 -3.88
CA LEU A 102 -2.63 12.14 -3.89
C LEU A 102 -1.96 13.47 -3.53
N GLY A 103 -1.07 13.47 -2.53
CA GLY A 103 -0.19 14.61 -2.24
C GLY A 103 -0.87 15.94 -1.90
N ILE A 104 -1.93 15.94 -1.07
CA ILE A 104 -2.72 17.16 -0.71
C ILE A 104 -1.86 18.28 -0.11
N GLY A 105 -0.73 17.96 0.52
CA GLY A 105 0.27 18.95 0.96
C GLY A 105 -0.06 19.72 2.25
N GLU A 106 -1.18 19.42 2.90
CA GLU A 106 -1.55 20.01 4.20
C GLU A 106 -0.70 19.49 5.37
N ILE A 107 -0.29 18.23 5.30
CA ILE A 107 0.70 17.60 6.17
C ILE A 107 1.87 17.19 5.29
N TYR A 108 3.10 17.51 5.71
CA TYR A 108 4.30 17.22 4.94
C TYR A 108 5.42 16.67 5.83
N PRO A 109 6.29 15.80 5.28
CA PRO A 109 7.36 15.18 6.03
C PRO A 109 8.58 16.09 6.09
N VAL A 110 9.25 16.10 7.24
CA VAL A 110 10.51 16.82 7.45
C VAL A 110 11.64 15.86 7.82
N GLY A 111 12.89 16.32 7.69
CA GLY A 111 14.07 15.50 7.95
C GLY A 111 14.24 14.36 6.94
N HIS A 112 14.69 13.20 7.43
CA HIS A 112 14.92 12.01 6.61
C HIS A 112 13.61 11.30 6.21
N LEU A 113 12.48 11.55 6.88
CA LEU A 113 11.19 10.96 6.50
C LEU A 113 10.80 11.29 5.05
N ARG A 114 11.24 12.43 4.51
CA ARG A 114 11.06 12.80 3.09
C ARG A 114 11.47 11.69 2.13
N LEU A 115 12.54 10.95 2.45
CA LEU A 115 13.01 9.85 1.62
C LEU A 115 12.09 8.63 1.71
N LEU A 116 11.67 8.27 2.93
CA LEU A 116 10.72 7.17 3.16
C LEU A 116 9.39 7.44 2.47
N THR A 117 8.86 8.65 2.58
CA THR A 117 7.64 9.10 1.87
C THR A 117 7.80 9.00 0.35
N GLY A 118 8.94 9.44 -0.20
CA GLY A 118 9.19 9.34 -1.64
C GLY A 118 9.19 7.89 -2.12
N VAL A 119 9.79 6.98 -1.34
CA VAL A 119 9.77 5.54 -1.62
C VAL A 119 8.36 4.97 -1.50
N GLU A 120 7.63 5.34 -0.45
CA GLU A 120 6.24 4.95 -0.24
C GLU A 120 5.36 5.30 -1.44
N ALA A 121 5.45 6.53 -1.96
CA ALA A 121 4.67 6.95 -3.12
C ALA A 121 4.96 6.10 -4.38
N VAL A 122 6.24 5.81 -4.63
CA VAL A 122 6.64 4.96 -5.78
C VAL A 122 6.15 3.53 -5.62
N VAL A 123 6.32 2.95 -4.43
CA VAL A 123 5.89 1.57 -4.16
C VAL A 123 4.37 1.46 -4.13
N GLY A 124 3.67 2.40 -3.53
CA GLY A 124 2.21 2.43 -3.49
C GLY A 124 1.61 2.50 -4.90
N LEU A 125 2.14 3.38 -5.75
CA LEU A 125 1.74 3.44 -7.16
C LEU A 125 1.97 2.12 -7.90
N MET A 126 3.13 1.47 -7.68
CA MET A 126 3.45 0.17 -8.26
C MET A 126 2.42 -0.90 -7.85
N LEU A 127 2.13 -1.01 -6.55
CA LEU A 127 1.20 -2.02 -6.01
C LEU A 127 -0.24 -1.76 -6.47
N ILE A 128 -0.68 -0.49 -6.53
CA ILE A 128 -1.99 -0.13 -7.11
C ILE A 128 -2.06 -0.53 -8.59
N ALA A 129 -1.01 -0.29 -9.37
CA ALA A 129 -0.97 -0.69 -10.78
C ALA A 129 -1.05 -2.22 -10.94
N TRP A 130 -0.33 -2.99 -10.13
CA TRP A 130 -0.39 -4.47 -10.15
C TRP A 130 -1.77 -5.01 -9.76
N SER A 131 -2.40 -4.43 -8.74
CA SER A 131 -3.79 -4.70 -8.37
C SER A 131 -4.74 -4.49 -9.54
N ALA A 132 -4.60 -3.37 -10.25
CA ALA A 132 -5.43 -3.06 -11.41
C ALA A 132 -5.23 -4.08 -12.54
N THR A 133 -3.98 -4.47 -12.84
CA THR A 133 -3.68 -5.54 -13.81
C THR A 133 -4.28 -6.88 -13.39
N PHE A 134 -4.17 -7.26 -12.11
CA PHE A 134 -4.76 -8.49 -11.59
C PHE A 134 -6.28 -8.49 -11.73
N PHE A 135 -6.94 -7.39 -11.35
CA PHE A 135 -8.39 -7.24 -11.50
C PHE A 135 -8.81 -7.29 -12.98
N TYR A 136 -8.11 -6.56 -13.86
CA TYR A 136 -8.37 -6.55 -15.30
C TYR A 136 -8.28 -7.94 -15.93
N ALA A 137 -7.23 -8.71 -15.61
CA ALA A 137 -7.07 -10.08 -16.09
C ALA A 137 -8.24 -11.02 -15.70
N HIS A 138 -8.97 -10.71 -14.62
CA HIS A 138 -10.17 -11.46 -14.22
C HIS A 138 -11.45 -10.96 -14.88
N MET A 139 -11.51 -9.69 -15.28
CA MET A 139 -12.60 -9.15 -16.10
C MET A 139 -12.49 -9.60 -17.56
N GLU A 140 -11.30 -9.54 -18.15
CA GLU A 140 -11.07 -9.83 -19.59
C GLU A 140 -11.46 -11.26 -19.96
N LYS A 141 -11.28 -12.23 -19.06
CA LYS A 141 -11.73 -13.63 -19.24
C LYS A 141 -13.20 -13.76 -19.64
N ARG A 142 -14.03 -12.77 -19.30
CA ARG A 142 -15.44 -12.71 -19.71
C ARG A 142 -15.63 -12.12 -21.11
N TRP A 143 -14.86 -11.09 -21.46
CA TRP A 143 -15.00 -10.36 -22.73
C TRP A 143 -14.52 -11.20 -23.93
N ASN A 144 -13.42 -11.94 -23.76
CA ASN A 144 -12.81 -12.72 -24.84
C ASN A 144 -13.40 -14.14 -25.00
N GLY A 145 -14.59 -14.41 -24.46
CA GLY A 145 -15.45 -15.49 -24.94
C GLY A 145 -14.85 -16.91 -25.00
N LYS A 146 -14.15 -17.38 -23.95
CA LYS A 146 -14.03 -18.84 -23.73
C LYS A 146 -15.07 -19.30 -22.73
N GLN A 147 -16.32 -19.32 -23.19
CA GLN A 147 -17.26 -20.38 -22.80
C GLN A 147 -16.75 -21.67 -23.46
N SER A 148 -15.91 -22.43 -22.77
CA SER A 148 -15.75 -23.85 -23.11
C SER A 148 -16.77 -24.62 -22.29
N SER A 149 -17.84 -25.02 -22.99
CA SER A 149 -18.68 -26.22 -22.77
C SER A 149 -19.09 -26.57 -21.35
#